data_AF-A0A6J5CT20-F1
#
_entry.id   AF-A0A6J5CT20-F1
#
_cell.length_a   1.000
_cell.length_b   1.000
_cell.length_c   1.000
_cell.angle_alpha   90.00
_cell.angle_beta   90.00
_cell.angle_gamma   90.00
#
_symmetry.space_group_name_H-M   'P 1'
#
loop_
_entity.id
_entity.type
_entity.pdbx_description
1 polymer ?
#
loop_
_entity_poly.entity_id
_entity_poly.type
_entity_poly.pdbx_seq_one_letter_code
_entity_poly.pdbx_strand_id
1 'polypeptide(L)'
;MKRNNPVIGSDYPYTIAVEHTAEAIPPQQANPPAFLSMPNWTVDETADYLRCQAQTIRKAISQKGEYHGLKPRRFGRRWYFSAVDVRSMLEVA
;
A
#
# COMPACT_ATOMS: atom_id res chain seq x y z
N MET A 1 -2.27 -57.43 4.00
CA MET A 1 -2.72 -57.53 5.41
C MET A 1 -2.61 -56.15 6.05
N LYS A 2 -3.76 -55.59 6.44
CA LYS A 2 -3.91 -54.25 7.02
C LYS A 2 -3.37 -54.26 8.46
N ARG A 3 -2.50 -53.31 8.84
CA ARG A 3 -2.11 -53.10 10.23
C ARG A 3 -2.89 -51.90 10.77
N ASN A 4 -3.73 -52.21 11.75
CA ASN A 4 -4.58 -51.27 12.48
C ASN A 4 -3.71 -50.28 13.26
N ASN A 5 -3.95 -48.98 13.06
CA ASN A 5 -3.42 -47.94 13.91
C ASN A 5 -4.41 -47.72 15.06
N PRO A 6 -4.03 -47.83 16.35
CA PRO A 6 -4.95 -47.57 17.44
C PRO A 6 -5.24 -46.06 17.51
N VAL A 7 -6.53 -45.73 17.36
CA VAL A 7 -7.10 -44.41 17.64
C VAL A 7 -6.97 -44.16 19.13
N ILE A 8 -6.08 -43.24 19.52
CA ILE A 8 -6.06 -42.68 20.88
C ILE A 8 -7.01 -41.49 20.87
N GLY A 9 -8.24 -41.73 21.33
CA GLY A 9 -9.12 -40.68 21.80
C GLY A 9 -8.78 -40.36 23.24
N SER A 10 -8.64 -39.07 23.54
CA SER A 10 -8.80 -38.53 24.89
C SER A 10 -9.03 -37.02 24.81
N ASP A 11 -10.29 -36.66 24.97
CA ASP A 11 -10.80 -35.52 25.73
C ASP A 11 -9.88 -34.33 25.95
N TYR A 12 -10.14 -33.24 25.23
CA TYR A 12 -9.99 -31.89 25.77
C TYR A 12 -11.14 -31.00 25.26
N PRO A 13 -12.23 -30.81 26.03
CA PRO A 13 -13.11 -29.68 25.82
C PRO A 13 -12.49 -28.47 26.53
N TYR A 14 -11.54 -27.81 25.87
CA TYR A 14 -11.17 -26.46 26.27
C TYR A 14 -11.47 -25.53 25.10
N THR A 15 -12.75 -25.18 24.96
CA THR A 15 -13.13 -23.93 24.29
C THR A 15 -12.55 -22.80 25.12
N ILE A 16 -11.34 -22.37 24.79
CA ILE A 16 -10.87 -21.05 25.17
C ILE A 16 -11.78 -20.09 24.41
N ALA A 17 -12.83 -19.59 25.08
CA ALA A 17 -13.48 -18.37 24.67
C ALA A 17 -12.41 -17.28 24.78
N VAL A 18 -11.70 -17.03 23.67
CA VAL A 18 -10.88 -15.84 23.53
C VAL A 18 -11.89 -14.72 23.42
N GLU A 19 -12.24 -14.13 24.56
CA GLU A 19 -12.87 -12.83 24.59
C GLU A 19 -11.91 -11.88 23.88
N HIS A 20 -12.15 -11.64 22.60
CA HIS A 20 -11.58 -10.50 21.92
C HIS A 20 -12.22 -9.26 22.54
N THR A 21 -11.71 -8.85 23.70
CA THR A 21 -11.91 -7.51 24.20
C THR A 21 -11.38 -6.60 23.10
N ALA A 22 -12.29 -6.04 22.30
CA ALA A 22 -11.95 -5.02 21.34
C ALA A 22 -11.49 -3.80 22.13
N GLU A 23 -10.20 -3.74 22.46
CA GLU A 23 -9.58 -2.50 22.89
C GLU A 23 -9.85 -1.48 21.77
N ALA A 24 -10.61 -0.45 22.12
CA ALA A 24 -10.86 0.67 21.24
C ALA A 24 -9.49 1.29 20.93
N ILE A 25 -8.95 0.99 19.75
CA ILE A 25 -7.71 1.58 19.25
C ILE A 25 -7.94 3.10 19.31
N PRO A 26 -7.18 3.85 20.12
CA PRO A 26 -7.36 5.29 20.19
C PRO A 26 -7.21 5.86 18.78
N PRO A 27 -7.99 6.88 18.39
CA PRO A 27 -7.89 7.45 17.06
C PRO A 27 -6.45 7.93 16.86
N GLN A 28 -5.68 7.19 16.07
CA GLN A 28 -4.34 7.57 15.68
C GLN A 28 -4.49 8.93 14.99
N GLN A 29 -3.90 9.97 15.58
CA GLN A 29 -3.81 11.28 14.95
C GLN A 29 -3.15 11.07 13.58
N ALA A 30 -3.96 11.17 12.52
CA ALA A 30 -3.53 10.96 11.15
C ALA A 30 -2.63 12.12 10.75
N ASN A 31 -1.37 12.07 11.15
CA ASN A 31 -0.38 13.01 10.67
C ASN A 31 -0.30 12.87 9.15
N PRO A 32 -0.37 14.00 8.41
CA PRO A 32 -0.27 13.94 6.96
C PRO A 32 1.08 13.30 6.58
N PRO A 33 1.11 12.50 5.49
CA PRO A 33 2.34 11.87 5.07
C PRO A 33 3.44 12.90 4.81
N ALA A 34 4.64 12.64 5.33
CA ALA A 34 5.76 13.58 5.28
C ALA A 34 6.15 14.01 3.86
N PHE A 35 5.93 13.13 2.86
CA PHE A 35 6.24 13.42 1.47
C PHE A 35 5.47 14.64 0.92
N LEU A 36 4.32 14.99 1.51
CA LEU A 36 3.54 16.17 1.10
C LEU A 36 4.31 17.48 1.25
N SER A 37 5.36 17.52 2.08
CA SER A 37 6.25 18.68 2.20
C SER A 37 7.40 18.69 1.18
N MET A 38 7.66 17.57 0.50
CA MET A 38 8.78 17.43 -0.42
C MET A 38 8.45 17.94 -1.83
N PRO A 39 9.42 18.53 -2.55
CA PRO A 39 9.19 19.06 -3.90
C PRO A 39 9.13 17.98 -4.98
N ASN A 40 9.68 16.79 -4.72
CA ASN A 40 9.70 15.67 -5.67
C ASN A 40 9.19 14.40 -4.98
N TRP A 41 8.31 13.67 -5.66
CA TRP A 41 7.69 12.47 -5.14
C TRP A 41 8.10 11.25 -5.94
N THR A 42 8.35 10.15 -5.25
CA THR A 42 8.55 8.83 -5.86
C THR A 42 7.26 8.34 -6.49
N VAL A 43 7.37 7.27 -7.28
CA VAL A 43 6.21 6.60 -7.88
C VAL A 43 5.20 6.13 -6.82
N ASP A 44 5.67 5.63 -5.68
CA ASP A 44 4.79 5.10 -4.64
C ASP A 44 4.06 6.23 -3.89
N GLU A 45 4.75 7.34 -3.60
CA GLU A 45 4.16 8.55 -3.00
C GLU A 45 3.15 9.22 -3.96
N THR A 46 3.50 9.30 -5.25
CA THR A 46 2.59 9.82 -6.28
C THR A 46 1.34 8.95 -6.41
N ALA A 47 1.50 7.63 -6.32
CA ALA A 47 0.39 6.68 -6.36
C ALA A 47 -0.52 6.81 -5.13
N ASP A 48 0.05 6.98 -3.94
CA ASP A 48 -0.71 7.22 -2.71
C ASP A 48 -1.52 8.52 -2.82
N TYR A 49 -0.91 9.60 -3.33
CA TYR A 49 -1.59 10.88 -3.52
C TYR A 49 -2.71 10.81 -4.55
N LEU A 50 -2.47 10.17 -5.70
CA LEU A 50 -3.47 10.01 -6.77
C LEU A 50 -4.47 8.85 -6.51
N ARG A 51 -4.37 8.17 -5.36
CA ARG A 51 -5.21 7.03 -4.98
C ARG A 51 -5.24 5.93 -6.04
N CYS A 52 -4.09 5.64 -6.63
CA CYS A 52 -3.95 4.60 -7.66
C CYS A 52 -2.85 3.59 -7.30
N GLN A 53 -2.74 2.51 -8.09
CA GLN A 53 -1.66 1.54 -7.89
C GLN A 53 -0.35 2.03 -8.52
N ALA A 54 0.73 2.00 -7.76
CA ALA A 54 2.07 2.35 -8.24
C ALA A 54 2.51 1.50 -9.45
N GLN A 55 2.03 0.26 -9.56
CA GLN A 55 2.28 -0.60 -10.71
C GLN A 55 1.67 -0.04 -12.02
N THR A 56 0.52 0.61 -11.93
CA THR A 56 -0.13 1.28 -13.07
C THR A 56 0.74 2.42 -13.57
N ILE A 57 1.26 3.25 -12.66
CA ILE A 57 2.19 4.33 -12.99
C ILE A 57 3.46 3.76 -13.64
N ARG A 58 4.09 2.74 -13.03
CA ARG A 58 5.29 2.09 -13.58
C ARG A 58 5.07 1.56 -15.00
N LYS A 59 3.93 0.90 -15.24
CA LYS A 59 3.57 0.37 -16.56
C LYS A 59 3.40 1.49 -17.58
N ALA A 60 2.72 2.57 -17.23
CA ALA A 60 2.53 3.71 -18.12
C ALA A 60 3.85 4.37 -18.50
N ILE A 61 4.74 4.62 -17.52
CA ILE A 61 6.09 5.14 -17.79
C ILE A 61 6.87 4.20 -18.70
N SER A 62 6.82 2.88 -18.46
CA SER A 62 7.54 1.92 -19.30
C SER A 62 7.04 1.87 -20.74
N GLN A 63 5.75 2.15 -20.98
CA GLN A 63 5.14 2.05 -22.32
C GLN A 63 5.19 3.37 -23.08
N LYS A 64 4.99 4.49 -22.40
CA LYS A 64 4.82 5.82 -23.03
C LYS A 64 5.85 6.85 -22.57
N GLY A 65 6.60 6.58 -21.50
CA GLY A 65 7.52 7.52 -20.87
C GLY A 65 6.87 8.52 -19.91
N GLU A 66 5.54 8.46 -19.76
CA GLU A 66 4.75 9.40 -18.96
C GLU A 66 3.51 8.74 -18.36
N TYR A 67 2.90 9.39 -17.36
CA TYR A 67 1.64 8.96 -16.75
C TYR A 67 0.65 10.13 -16.75
N HIS A 68 -0.39 10.05 -17.58
CA HIS A 68 -1.39 11.14 -17.77
C HIS A 68 -0.77 12.52 -18.01
N GLY A 69 0.27 12.60 -18.85
CA GLY A 69 0.99 13.85 -19.14
C GLY A 69 2.06 14.23 -18.09
N LEU A 70 2.11 13.54 -16.94
CA LEU A 70 3.18 13.70 -15.96
C LEU A 70 4.44 13.01 -16.44
N LYS A 71 5.51 13.80 -16.63
CA LYS A 71 6.82 13.31 -17.09
C LYS A 71 7.76 13.13 -15.91
N PRO A 72 8.04 11.89 -15.46
CA PRO A 72 8.94 11.67 -14.36
C PRO A 72 10.40 11.90 -14.78
N ARG A 73 11.21 12.40 -13.86
CA ARG A 73 12.66 12.46 -13.97
C ARG A 73 13.27 11.21 -13.34
N ARG A 74 14.22 10.61 -14.03
CA ARG A 74 14.95 9.45 -13.51
C ARG A 74 16.17 9.94 -12.73
N PHE A 75 16.26 9.53 -11.46
CA PHE A 75 17.44 9.74 -10.63
C PHE A 75 17.93 8.39 -10.11
N GLY A 76 19.06 7.94 -10.66
CA GLY A 76 19.57 6.59 -10.46
C GLY A 76 18.58 5.51 -10.91
N ARG A 77 18.13 4.69 -9.95
CA ARG A 77 17.17 3.59 -10.18
C ARG A 77 15.71 3.98 -9.94
N ARG A 78 15.46 5.20 -9.46
CA ARG A 78 14.11 5.65 -9.07
C ARG A 78 13.61 6.72 -10.03
N TRP A 79 12.29 6.72 -10.21
CA TRP A 79 11.58 7.76 -10.94
C TRP A 79 10.94 8.71 -9.94
N TYR A 80 11.04 10.00 -10.24
CA TYR A 80 10.51 11.08 -9.41
C TYR A 80 9.62 11.99 -10.24
N PHE A 81 8.53 12.45 -9.65
CA PHE A 81 7.60 13.42 -10.21
C PHE A 81 7.72 14.74 -9.47
N SER A 82 7.50 15.84 -10.18
CA SER A 82 7.33 17.16 -9.55
C SER A 82 6.05 17.17 -8.73
N ALA A 83 6.12 17.53 -7.46
CA ALA A 83 4.94 17.62 -6.60
C ALA A 83 3.95 18.67 -7.10
N VAL A 84 4.44 19.74 -7.73
CA VAL A 84 3.60 20.80 -8.32
C VAL A 84 2.75 20.22 -9.45
N ASP A 85 3.39 19.52 -10.40
CA ASP A 85 2.70 18.97 -11.56
C ASP A 85 1.64 17.93 -11.16
N VAL A 86 1.97 17.09 -10.18
CA VAL A 86 1.04 16.07 -9.66
C VAL A 86 -0.18 16.73 -8.99
N ARG A 87 0.02 17.81 -8.22
CA ARG A 87 -1.10 18.55 -7.59
C ARG A 87 -1.97 19.25 -8.62
N SER A 88 -1.35 19.93 -9.58
CA SER A 88 -2.08 20.62 -10.66
C SER A 88 -2.95 19.67 -11.48
N MET A 89 -2.57 18.39 -11.60
CA MET A 89 -3.40 17.38 -12.28
C MET A 89 -4.78 17.21 -11.62
N LEU A 90 -4.89 17.36 -10.29
CA LEU A 90 -6.17 17.21 -9.58
C LEU A 90 -7.02 18.49 -9.60
N GLU A 91 -6.41 19.66 -9.78
CA GLU A 91 -7.11 20.95 -9.77
C GLU A 91 -7.80 21.28 -11.10
N VAL A 92 -7.41 20.62 -12.20
CA VAL A 92 -7.90 20.89 -13.56
C VAL A 92 -9.07 19.96 -13.97
N ALA A 93 -9.49 19.04 -13.10
CA ALA A 93 -10.61 18.12 -13.32
C ALA A 93 -11.92 18.67 -12.74
#